data_AF-A0A929IL60-F1
#
_entry.id   AF-A0A929IL60-F1
#
_cell.length_a   1.000
_cell.length_b   1.000
_cell.length_c   1.000
_cell.angle_alpha   90.00
_cell.angle_beta   90.00
_cell.angle_gamma   90.00
#
_symmetry.space_group_name_H-M   'P 1'
#
loop_
_entity.id
_entity.type
_entity.pdbx_description
1 polymer ?
#
loop_
_entity_poly.entity_id
_entity_poly.type
_entity_poly.pdbx_seq_one_letter_code
_entity_poly.pdbx_strand_id
1 'polypeptide(L)'
;IFTLPGDCLLYPGHDYRGLTVTSVAEERAHNPRLGGDIAETDFAGYMDNLNLAHPKQIDAAVPANMVCGRPADEALAEAGPGWAPLTFTFAGFWEIVPAWVEEHGAGVQIVDVREGQEYNGPLGRVPGSLSIPLGELESRAGELSKDKPVVTVCRAGARSAQAIAILKKAGFEDVANMAGGMLRWRAQQLPAQGARD
;
A
#
# COMPACT_ATOMS: atom_id res chain seq x y z
N ILE A 1 -11.78 33.18 -6.31
CA ILE A 1 -11.49 32.20 -7.39
C ILE A 1 -11.59 32.87 -8.75
N PHE A 2 -12.72 33.46 -9.13
CA PHE A 2 -12.88 34.06 -10.47
C PHE A 2 -12.04 35.30 -10.79
N THR A 3 -11.27 35.82 -9.84
CA THR A 3 -10.26 36.86 -10.09
C THR A 3 -8.92 36.30 -10.57
N LEU A 4 -8.73 34.98 -10.54
CA LEU A 4 -7.54 34.31 -11.06
C LEU A 4 -7.54 34.29 -12.61
N PRO A 5 -6.37 34.03 -13.23
CA PRO A 5 -6.28 33.81 -14.68
C PRO A 5 -7.21 32.70 -15.16
N GLY A 6 -7.77 32.85 -16.36
CA GLY A 6 -8.77 31.91 -16.90
C GLY A 6 -8.22 30.49 -17.11
N ASP A 7 -6.94 30.38 -17.43
CA ASP A 7 -6.19 29.13 -17.61
C ASP A 7 -5.71 28.49 -16.29
N CYS A 8 -5.96 29.13 -15.15
CA CYS A 8 -5.64 28.56 -13.85
C CYS A 8 -6.50 27.31 -13.61
N LEU A 9 -5.82 26.18 -13.40
CA LEU A 9 -6.45 24.91 -13.05
C LEU A 9 -6.93 24.92 -11.59
N LEU A 10 -8.11 24.35 -11.38
CA LEU A 10 -8.77 24.22 -10.09
C LEU A 10 -8.91 22.73 -9.75
N TYR A 11 -8.26 22.30 -8.66
CA TYR A 11 -8.32 20.94 -8.15
C TYR A 11 -9.25 20.88 -6.93
N PRO A 12 -10.46 20.30 -7.05
CA PRO A 12 -11.41 20.26 -5.95
C PRO A 12 -11.02 19.19 -4.92
N GLY A 13 -11.44 19.38 -3.66
CA GLY A 13 -11.25 18.36 -2.62
C GLY A 13 -12.07 17.08 -2.84
N HIS A 14 -13.14 17.15 -3.65
CA HIS A 14 -14.03 16.03 -3.94
C HIS A 14 -14.58 16.13 -5.38
N ASP A 15 -14.80 14.99 -6.00
CA ASP A 15 -15.64 14.81 -7.17
C ASP A 15 -16.36 13.45 -7.07
N TYR A 16 -17.55 13.34 -7.65
CA TYR A 16 -18.40 12.15 -7.56
C TYR A 16 -18.76 11.57 -8.93
N ARG A 17 -18.08 12.01 -9.99
CA ARG A 17 -18.33 11.63 -11.40
C ARG A 17 -17.06 11.18 -12.14
N GLY A 18 -15.90 11.15 -11.47
CA GLY A 18 -14.61 10.79 -12.04
C GLY A 18 -13.87 11.94 -12.74
N LEU A 19 -14.28 13.18 -12.51
CA LEU A 19 -13.57 14.37 -12.99
C LEU A 19 -12.42 14.73 -12.05
N THR A 20 -11.28 15.12 -12.60
CA THR A 20 -10.04 15.32 -11.83
C THR A 20 -9.65 16.78 -11.66
N VAL A 21 -10.09 17.66 -12.58
CA VAL A 21 -9.70 19.07 -12.63
C VAL A 21 -10.71 19.87 -13.46
N THR A 22 -10.81 21.16 -13.20
CA THR A 22 -11.52 22.17 -14.01
C THR A 22 -10.63 23.42 -14.14
N SER A 23 -11.07 24.46 -14.86
CA SER A 23 -10.35 25.74 -14.93
C SER A 23 -11.23 26.90 -14.48
N VAL A 24 -10.59 28.03 -14.14
CA VAL A 24 -11.30 29.26 -13.78
C VAL A 24 -12.21 29.73 -14.91
N ALA A 25 -11.76 29.64 -16.17
CA ALA A 25 -12.58 30.00 -17.32
C ALA A 25 -13.81 29.09 -17.47
N GLU A 26 -13.63 27.77 -17.33
CA GLU A 26 -14.73 26.79 -17.40
C GLU A 26 -15.76 27.03 -16.30
N GLU A 27 -15.33 27.17 -15.04
CA GLU A 27 -16.25 27.43 -13.92
C GLU A 27 -16.94 28.79 -14.05
N ARG A 28 -16.24 29.83 -14.53
CA ARG A 28 -16.85 31.14 -14.75
C ARG A 28 -17.93 31.08 -15.83
N ALA A 29 -17.72 30.33 -16.91
CA ALA A 29 -18.66 30.28 -18.03
C ALA A 29 -19.80 29.26 -17.82
N HIS A 30 -19.53 28.15 -17.13
CA HIS A 30 -20.38 26.96 -17.19
C HIS A 30 -20.78 26.40 -15.83
N ASN A 31 -20.31 26.95 -14.71
CA ASN A 31 -20.78 26.47 -13.40
C ASN A 31 -22.28 26.75 -13.24
N PRO A 32 -23.13 25.72 -13.05
CA PRO A 32 -24.57 25.87 -13.04
C PRO A 32 -25.13 26.54 -11.78
N ARG A 33 -24.30 26.77 -10.76
CA ARG A 33 -24.72 27.37 -9.48
C ARG A 33 -24.31 28.83 -9.34
N LEU A 34 -23.21 29.23 -9.98
CA LEU A 34 -22.61 30.55 -9.75
C LEU A 34 -21.83 31.11 -10.96
N GLY A 35 -21.84 30.42 -12.11
CA GLY A 35 -21.21 30.90 -13.35
C GLY A 35 -22.15 31.81 -14.15
N GLY A 36 -21.62 32.37 -15.23
CA GLY A 36 -22.36 33.30 -16.11
C GLY A 36 -22.84 34.54 -15.36
N ASP A 37 -24.12 34.87 -15.55
CA ASP A 37 -24.77 36.04 -14.96
C ASP A 37 -25.63 35.69 -13.72
N ILE A 38 -25.45 34.50 -13.13
CA ILE A 38 -26.19 34.05 -11.94
C ILE A 38 -25.91 34.99 -10.76
N ALA A 39 -26.97 35.51 -10.14
CA ALA A 39 -26.85 36.44 -9.01
C ALA A 39 -26.65 35.71 -7.67
N GLU A 40 -26.19 36.44 -6.65
CA GLU A 40 -26.02 35.90 -5.29
C GLU A 40 -27.31 35.30 -4.72
N THR A 41 -28.47 35.91 -5.00
CA THR A 41 -29.77 35.41 -4.54
C THR A 41 -30.15 34.09 -5.20
N ASP A 42 -29.80 33.90 -6.48
CA ASP A 42 -30.04 32.65 -7.21
C ASP A 42 -29.17 31.52 -6.63
N PHE A 43 -27.90 31.83 -6.36
CA PHE A 43 -26.98 30.92 -5.70
C PHE A 43 -27.47 30.51 -4.30
N ALA A 44 -27.81 31.48 -3.45
CA ALA A 44 -28.30 31.20 -2.10
C ALA A 44 -29.58 30.34 -2.13
N GLY A 45 -30.54 30.71 -2.98
CA GLY A 45 -31.75 29.92 -3.19
C GLY A 45 -31.47 28.49 -3.66
N TYR A 46 -30.52 28.31 -4.57
CA TYR A 46 -30.08 26.97 -4.99
C TYR A 46 -29.51 26.16 -3.82
N MET A 47 -28.59 26.76 -3.04
CA MET A 47 -27.89 26.09 -1.96
C MET A 47 -28.82 25.68 -0.80
N ASP A 48 -29.78 26.54 -0.44
CA ASP A 48 -30.77 26.29 0.62
C ASP A 48 -31.71 25.11 0.28
N ASN A 49 -31.90 24.83 -1.01
CA ASN A 49 -32.81 23.80 -1.49
C ASN A 49 -32.12 22.49 -1.89
N LEU A 50 -30.82 22.32 -1.58
CA LEU A 50 -30.10 21.09 -1.90
C LEU A 50 -30.64 19.85 -1.17
N ASN A 51 -31.22 20.03 0.03
CA ASN A 51 -31.80 18.96 0.86
C ASN A 51 -30.91 17.70 0.96
N LEU A 52 -29.60 17.90 1.15
CA LEU A 52 -28.64 16.80 1.27
C LEU A 52 -28.83 16.05 2.58
N ALA A 53 -28.53 14.75 2.55
CA ALA A 53 -28.44 13.96 3.77
C ALA A 53 -27.34 14.51 4.70
N HIS A 54 -27.51 14.29 6.00
CA HIS A 54 -26.49 14.61 6.99
C HIS A 54 -25.14 13.96 6.61
N PRO A 55 -24.00 14.69 6.62
CA PRO A 55 -22.74 14.13 6.18
C PRO A 55 -22.30 12.99 7.11
N LYS A 56 -22.03 11.82 6.53
CA LYS A 56 -21.88 10.54 7.26
C LYS A 56 -20.81 10.52 8.35
N GLN A 57 -19.78 11.37 8.24
CA GLN A 57 -18.60 11.35 9.10
C GLN A 57 -18.38 12.69 9.83
N ILE A 58 -19.30 13.66 9.75
CA ILE A 58 -19.03 15.02 10.27
C ILE A 58 -18.75 15.02 11.77
N ASP A 59 -19.47 14.21 12.54
CA ASP A 59 -19.35 14.14 14.00
C ASP A 59 -18.04 13.49 14.48
N ALA A 60 -17.36 12.75 13.60
CA ALA A 60 -16.05 12.16 13.88
C ALA A 60 -14.91 12.97 13.25
N ALA A 61 -15.07 13.36 11.98
CA ALA A 61 -14.02 14.01 11.20
C ALA A 61 -13.78 15.46 11.65
N VAL A 62 -14.83 16.22 11.99
CA VAL A 62 -14.64 17.63 12.41
C VAL A 62 -13.85 17.71 13.72
N PRO A 63 -14.22 17.01 14.81
CA PRO A 63 -13.41 17.02 16.03
C PRO A 63 -11.97 16.56 15.81
N ALA A 64 -11.75 15.51 15.01
CA ALA A 64 -10.41 15.03 14.70
C ALA A 64 -9.58 16.07 13.93
N ASN A 65 -10.17 16.71 12.92
CA ASN A 65 -9.48 17.71 12.09
C ASN A 65 -9.17 19.00 12.86
N MET A 66 -9.99 19.37 13.85
CA MET A 66 -9.73 20.51 14.74
C MET A 66 -8.49 20.34 15.62
N VAL A 67 -8.00 19.10 15.76
CA VAL A 67 -6.73 18.77 16.41
C VAL A 67 -5.74 18.13 15.44
N CYS A 68 -5.83 18.49 14.15
CA CYS A 68 -4.92 18.05 13.08
C CYS A 68 -4.84 16.51 12.92
N GLY A 69 -5.93 15.80 13.18
CA GLY A 69 -6.01 14.34 13.06
C GLY A 69 -5.32 13.59 14.21
N ARG A 70 -5.01 14.25 15.33
CA ARG A 70 -4.43 13.58 16.49
C ARG A 70 -5.42 12.52 17.02
N PRO A 71 -5.02 11.24 17.11
CA PRO A 71 -5.88 10.20 17.66
C PRO A 71 -6.16 10.49 19.14
N ALA A 72 -7.36 10.13 19.61
CA ALA A 72 -7.80 10.38 20.98
C ALA A 72 -6.85 9.77 22.04
N ASP A 73 -6.25 8.62 21.73
CA ASP A 73 -5.41 7.88 22.67
C ASP A 73 -3.92 8.28 22.62
N GLU A 74 -3.56 9.31 21.84
CA GLU A 74 -2.20 9.82 21.60
C GLU A 74 -1.16 8.81 21.08
N ALA A 75 -1.46 7.51 21.11
CA ALA A 75 -0.73 6.47 20.44
C ALA A 75 -0.89 6.69 18.94
N LEU A 76 0.16 7.19 18.30
CA LEU A 76 0.39 6.87 16.91
C LEU A 76 0.43 5.34 16.86
N ALA A 77 -0.64 4.70 16.42
CA ALA A 77 -0.61 3.26 16.14
C ALA A 77 0.63 3.02 15.29
N GLU A 78 1.53 2.15 15.72
CA GLU A 78 2.66 1.77 14.88
C GLU A 78 2.09 1.41 13.52
N ALA A 79 2.56 2.09 12.47
CA ALA A 79 1.97 2.03 11.16
C ALA A 79 2.32 0.70 10.48
N GLY A 80 1.77 -0.40 11.00
CA GLY A 80 1.94 -1.73 10.43
C GLY A 80 1.80 -2.87 11.44
N PRO A 81 1.97 -4.11 10.95
CA PRO A 81 1.96 -5.31 11.77
C PRO A 81 3.07 -5.28 12.82
N GLY A 82 2.76 -5.66 14.06
CA GLY A 82 3.71 -5.61 15.18
C GLY A 82 4.78 -6.73 15.21
N TRP A 83 4.83 -7.62 14.21
CA TRP A 83 5.75 -8.75 14.20
C TRP A 83 7.14 -8.43 13.59
N ALA A 84 7.28 -7.33 12.86
CA ALA A 84 8.54 -6.91 12.24
C ALA A 84 8.53 -5.41 11.87
N PRO A 85 9.70 -4.78 11.65
CA PRO A 85 9.81 -3.43 11.12
C PRO A 85 9.50 -3.41 9.62
N LEU A 86 8.21 -3.43 9.29
CA LEU A 86 7.72 -3.51 7.92
C LEU A 86 7.50 -2.14 7.30
N THR A 87 7.63 -2.06 5.98
CA THR A 87 7.27 -0.88 5.18
C THR A 87 6.12 -1.23 4.24
N PHE A 88 5.02 -0.47 4.27
CA PHE A 88 3.94 -0.65 3.30
C PHE A 88 4.30 0.05 1.99
N THR A 89 4.30 -0.70 0.89
CA THR A 89 4.62 -0.16 -0.43
C THR A 89 3.42 0.52 -1.07
N PHE A 90 3.67 1.46 -1.98
CA PHE A 90 2.62 2.05 -2.81
C PHE A 90 1.82 1.00 -3.60
N ALA A 91 2.46 -0.12 -3.96
CA ALA A 91 1.82 -1.23 -4.66
C ALA A 91 0.91 -2.10 -3.75
N GLY A 92 0.76 -1.75 -2.48
CA GLY A 92 -0.25 -2.32 -1.59
C GLY A 92 0.19 -3.57 -0.83
N PHE A 93 1.49 -3.75 -0.59
CA PHE A 93 2.00 -4.90 0.17
C PHE A 93 3.15 -4.52 1.12
N TRP A 94 3.33 -5.34 2.17
CA TRP A 94 4.39 -5.16 3.16
C TRP A 94 5.74 -5.66 2.65
N GLU A 95 6.79 -4.88 2.88
CA GLU A 95 8.18 -5.24 2.65
C GLU A 95 8.98 -5.31 3.94
N ILE A 96 9.97 -6.19 3.93
CA ILE A 96 10.94 -6.36 4.99
C ILE A 96 12.36 -6.29 4.43
N VAL A 97 13.28 -5.71 5.20
CA VAL A 97 14.69 -5.57 4.80
C VAL A 97 15.48 -6.86 5.05
N PRO A 98 16.44 -7.24 4.17
CA PRO A 98 17.21 -8.47 4.31
C PRO A 98 17.97 -8.62 5.64
N ALA A 99 18.57 -7.54 6.16
CA ALA A 99 19.33 -7.57 7.40
C ALA A 99 18.49 -8.03 8.61
N TRP A 100 17.23 -7.59 8.72
CA TRP A 100 16.35 -8.05 9.79
C TRP A 100 16.03 -9.54 9.67
N VAL A 101 15.80 -10.03 8.43
CA VAL A 101 15.51 -11.43 8.14
C VAL A 101 16.71 -12.32 8.48
N GLU A 102 17.94 -11.83 8.34
CA GLU A 102 19.15 -12.55 8.74
C GLU A 102 19.23 -12.73 10.26
N GLU A 103 19.04 -11.66 11.02
CA GLU A 103 19.12 -11.68 12.48
C GLU A 103 17.95 -12.44 13.13
N HIS A 104 16.76 -12.43 12.51
CA HIS A 104 15.50 -12.92 13.11
C HIS A 104 14.86 -14.08 12.35
N GLY A 105 15.56 -14.69 11.39
CA GLY A 105 15.01 -15.71 10.48
C GLY A 105 14.36 -16.91 11.18
N ALA A 106 14.77 -17.25 12.40
CA ALA A 106 14.17 -18.32 13.21
C ALA A 106 12.73 -18.02 13.68
N GLY A 107 12.34 -16.74 13.74
CA GLY A 107 11.01 -16.30 14.14
C GLY A 107 9.97 -16.28 13.00
N VAL A 108 10.40 -16.52 11.76
CA VAL A 108 9.55 -16.42 10.56
C VAL A 108 9.71 -17.64 9.65
N GLN A 109 8.80 -17.80 8.70
CA GLN A 109 8.88 -18.81 7.65
C GLN A 109 9.35 -18.15 6.37
N ILE A 110 10.59 -18.42 5.96
CA ILE A 110 11.16 -17.83 4.74
C ILE A 110 10.82 -18.74 3.57
N VAL A 111 10.06 -18.23 2.59
CA VAL A 111 9.58 -19.00 1.43
C VAL A 111 10.24 -18.47 0.17
N ASP A 112 11.12 -19.26 -0.42
CA ASP A 112 11.75 -18.97 -1.69
C ASP A 112 10.87 -19.45 -2.84
N VAL A 113 10.37 -18.49 -3.61
CA VAL A 113 9.43 -18.71 -4.72
C VAL A 113 10.12 -18.75 -6.09
N ARG A 114 11.45 -18.86 -6.11
CA ARG A 114 12.20 -19.09 -7.35
C ARG A 114 12.06 -20.54 -7.82
N GLU A 115 12.46 -20.77 -9.07
CA GLU A 115 12.57 -22.12 -9.62
C GLU A 115 13.71 -22.91 -8.95
N GLY A 116 13.60 -24.24 -8.92
CA GLY A 116 14.59 -25.10 -8.25
C GLY A 116 16.03 -24.93 -8.77
N GLN A 117 16.20 -24.59 -10.04
CA GLN A 117 17.51 -24.26 -10.63
C GLN A 117 18.11 -22.96 -10.08
N GLU A 118 17.29 -21.96 -9.75
CA GLU A 118 17.75 -20.72 -9.14
C GLU A 118 18.05 -20.91 -7.66
N TYR A 119 17.23 -21.71 -6.96
CA TYR A 119 17.39 -22.03 -5.53
C TYR A 119 18.71 -22.74 -5.22
N ASN A 120 19.17 -23.59 -6.14
CA ASN A 120 20.47 -24.26 -6.09
C ASN A 120 21.54 -23.59 -6.97
N GLY A 121 21.24 -22.39 -7.47
CA GLY A 121 22.09 -21.63 -8.38
C GLY A 121 23.15 -20.78 -7.66
N PRO A 122 23.86 -19.91 -8.40
CA PRO A 122 25.02 -19.17 -7.88
C PRO A 122 24.67 -18.15 -6.78
N LEU A 123 23.44 -17.64 -6.77
CA LEU A 123 22.97 -16.75 -5.70
C LEU A 123 22.80 -17.47 -4.35
N GLY A 124 22.84 -18.81 -4.33
CA GLY A 124 22.46 -19.62 -3.18
C GLY A 124 21.03 -19.32 -2.75
N ARG A 125 20.79 -19.46 -1.45
CA ARG A 125 19.49 -19.21 -0.80
C ARG A 125 19.67 -18.66 0.61
N VAL A 126 18.61 -18.06 1.14
CA VAL A 126 18.57 -17.67 2.55
C VAL A 126 18.66 -18.93 3.43
N PRO A 127 19.50 -18.97 4.48
CA PRO A 127 19.57 -20.10 5.39
C PRO A 127 18.19 -20.45 5.98
N GLY A 128 17.81 -21.72 5.94
CA GLY A 128 16.52 -22.17 6.48
C GLY A 128 15.29 -21.87 5.62
N SER A 129 15.44 -21.28 4.43
CA SER A 129 14.30 -21.04 3.53
C SER A 129 13.66 -22.36 3.04
N LEU A 130 12.36 -22.32 2.80
CA LEU A 130 11.58 -23.36 2.16
C LEU A 130 11.45 -23.08 0.66
N SER A 131 11.72 -24.08 -0.18
CA SER A 131 11.57 -23.96 -1.63
C SER A 131 10.16 -24.30 -2.06
N ILE A 132 9.36 -23.28 -2.41
CA ILE A 132 8.01 -23.44 -2.95
C ILE A 132 7.88 -22.50 -4.16
N PRO A 133 8.18 -22.96 -5.39
CA PRO A 133 8.12 -22.14 -6.59
C PRO A 133 6.78 -21.42 -6.73
N LEU A 134 6.77 -20.20 -7.27
CA LEU A 134 5.57 -19.36 -7.34
C LEU A 134 4.36 -20.08 -7.97
N GLY A 135 4.58 -20.86 -9.03
CA GLY A 135 3.52 -21.60 -9.73
C GLY A 135 2.92 -22.75 -8.91
N GLU A 136 3.61 -23.22 -7.88
CA GLU A 136 3.15 -24.28 -6.97
C GLU A 136 2.60 -23.72 -5.66
N LEU A 137 2.81 -22.44 -5.38
CA LEU A 137 2.52 -21.85 -4.08
C LEU A 137 1.04 -21.94 -3.69
N GLU A 138 0.11 -21.78 -4.64
CA GLU A 138 -1.32 -21.84 -4.35
C GLU A 138 -1.75 -23.25 -3.87
N SER A 139 -1.22 -24.32 -4.49
CA SER A 139 -1.53 -25.70 -4.11
C SER A 139 -0.75 -26.17 -2.88
N ARG A 140 0.42 -25.60 -2.62
CA ARG A 140 1.33 -25.98 -1.53
C ARG A 140 1.29 -25.03 -0.32
N ALA A 141 0.42 -24.01 -0.33
CA ALA A 141 0.29 -23.08 0.78
C ALA A 141 -0.03 -23.77 2.13
N GLY A 142 -0.67 -24.94 2.10
CA GLY A 142 -0.94 -25.75 3.29
C GLY A 142 0.30 -26.33 3.98
N GLU A 143 1.48 -26.27 3.36
CA GLU A 143 2.75 -26.65 3.99
C GLU A 143 3.24 -25.60 5.01
N LEU A 144 2.69 -24.39 4.96
CA LEU A 144 3.08 -23.28 5.83
C LEU A 144 2.13 -23.16 7.03
N SER A 145 2.69 -22.87 8.21
CA SER A 145 1.90 -22.58 9.40
C SER A 145 1.29 -21.17 9.31
N LYS A 146 0.04 -21.01 9.75
CA LYS A 146 -0.60 -19.69 9.87
C LYS A 146 -0.25 -18.96 11.17
N ASP A 147 0.39 -19.65 12.11
CA ASP A 147 0.75 -19.11 13.43
C ASP A 147 2.11 -18.38 13.42
N LYS A 148 2.80 -18.38 12.28
CA LYS A 148 4.10 -17.74 12.09
C LYS A 148 4.09 -16.84 10.87
N PRO A 149 4.66 -15.62 10.95
CA PRO A 149 4.79 -14.75 9.79
C PRO A 149 5.55 -15.40 8.64
N VAL A 150 5.17 -15.06 7.41
CA VAL A 150 5.79 -15.56 6.19
C VAL A 150 6.56 -14.45 5.49
N VAL A 151 7.84 -14.70 5.19
CA VAL A 151 8.66 -13.81 4.37
C VAL A 151 8.89 -14.47 3.02
N THR A 152 8.37 -13.90 1.94
CA THR A 152 8.60 -14.41 0.59
C THR A 152 9.86 -13.80 -0.02
N VAL A 153 10.66 -14.63 -0.69
CA VAL A 153 11.87 -14.21 -1.40
C VAL A 153 11.86 -14.74 -2.82
N CYS A 154 12.27 -13.91 -3.77
CA CYS A 154 12.64 -14.36 -5.09
C CYS A 154 13.99 -13.77 -5.52
N ARG A 155 14.30 -13.78 -6.83
CA ARG A 155 15.56 -13.20 -7.34
C ARG A 155 15.69 -11.70 -7.02
N ALA A 156 14.65 -10.92 -7.29
CA ALA A 156 14.71 -9.44 -7.25
C ALA A 156 13.49 -8.76 -6.60
N GLY A 157 12.54 -9.51 -6.03
CA GLY A 157 11.34 -8.98 -5.35
C GLY A 157 10.02 -9.10 -6.13
N ALA A 158 10.03 -9.15 -7.47
CA ALA A 158 8.79 -9.13 -8.27
C ALA A 158 7.88 -10.36 -8.08
N ARG A 159 8.43 -11.58 -8.17
CA ARG A 159 7.67 -12.83 -7.99
C ARG A 159 7.22 -13.02 -6.54
N SER A 160 8.05 -12.60 -5.59
CA SER A 160 7.73 -12.68 -4.16
C SER A 160 6.66 -11.68 -3.73
N ALA A 161 6.55 -10.52 -4.40
CA ALA A 161 5.41 -9.63 -4.24
C ALA A 161 4.09 -10.27 -4.74
N GLN A 162 4.12 -11.01 -5.86
CA GLN A 162 2.94 -11.77 -6.32
C GLN A 162 2.55 -12.88 -5.34
N ALA A 163 3.54 -13.53 -4.73
CA ALA A 163 3.32 -14.55 -3.70
C ALA A 163 2.53 -14.02 -2.49
N ILE A 164 2.65 -12.73 -2.15
CA ILE A 164 1.84 -12.12 -1.07
C ILE A 164 0.35 -12.26 -1.36
N ALA A 165 -0.09 -11.94 -2.58
CA ALA A 165 -1.50 -12.01 -2.94
C ALA A 165 -2.04 -13.45 -2.85
N ILE A 166 -1.23 -14.43 -3.27
CA ILE A 166 -1.56 -15.86 -3.18
C ILE A 166 -1.73 -16.27 -1.71
N LEU A 167 -0.77 -15.92 -0.85
CA LEU A 167 -0.81 -16.26 0.57
C LEU A 167 -1.93 -15.54 1.31
N LYS A 168 -2.18 -14.25 1.01
CA LYS A 168 -3.33 -13.51 1.54
C LYS A 168 -4.66 -14.18 1.19
N LYS A 169 -4.83 -14.61 -0.08
CA LYS A 169 -6.01 -15.37 -0.53
C LYS A 169 -6.15 -16.73 0.18
N ALA A 170 -5.03 -17.37 0.52
CA ALA A 170 -4.99 -18.60 1.31
C ALA A 170 -5.22 -18.38 2.83
N GLY A 171 -5.41 -17.13 3.26
CA GLY A 171 -5.71 -16.76 4.65
C GLY A 171 -4.49 -16.60 5.55
N PHE A 172 -3.34 -16.21 4.98
CA PHE A 172 -2.18 -15.76 5.75
C PHE A 172 -2.26 -14.25 5.95
N GLU A 173 -2.29 -13.82 7.21
CA GLU A 173 -2.41 -12.39 7.54
C GLU A 173 -1.04 -11.70 7.64
N ASP A 174 -0.06 -12.40 8.21
CA ASP A 174 1.29 -11.88 8.39
C ASP A 174 2.21 -12.35 7.27
N VAL A 175 2.28 -11.56 6.20
CA VAL A 175 3.09 -11.85 5.02
C VAL A 175 3.84 -10.60 4.58
N ALA A 176 5.14 -10.72 4.33
CA ALA A 176 5.97 -9.66 3.78
C ALA A 176 6.87 -10.15 2.65
N ASN A 177 7.18 -9.26 1.70
CA ASN A 177 8.13 -9.49 0.62
C ASN A 177 9.53 -9.06 1.08
N MET A 178 10.54 -9.88 0.88
CA MET A 178 11.91 -9.45 1.13
C MET A 178 12.37 -8.47 0.05
N ALA A 179 12.56 -7.20 0.45
CA ALA A 179 12.86 -6.10 -0.46
C ALA A 179 14.14 -6.40 -1.28
N GLY A 180 14.04 -6.32 -2.60
CA GLY A 180 15.15 -6.57 -3.54
C GLY A 180 15.59 -8.03 -3.68
N GLY A 181 14.93 -8.97 -2.99
CA GLY A 181 15.17 -10.42 -3.11
C GLY A 181 16.61 -10.86 -2.86
N MET A 182 16.99 -12.00 -3.44
CA MET A 182 18.34 -12.57 -3.32
C MET A 182 19.44 -11.67 -3.89
N LEU A 183 19.16 -10.83 -4.88
CA LEU A 183 20.16 -9.88 -5.38
C LEU A 183 20.59 -8.89 -4.29
N ARG A 184 19.63 -8.32 -3.56
CA ARG A 184 19.94 -7.41 -2.45
C ARG A 184 20.57 -8.16 -1.27
N TRP A 185 20.08 -9.35 -0.93
CA TRP A 185 20.68 -10.21 0.09
C TRP A 185 22.18 -10.43 -0.16
N ARG A 186 22.54 -10.77 -1.41
CA ARG A 186 23.92 -10.99 -1.82
C ARG A 186 24.74 -9.71 -1.90
N ALA A 187 24.15 -8.61 -2.37
CA ALA A 187 24.82 -7.31 -2.39
C ALA A 187 25.18 -6.81 -0.98
N GLN A 188 24.38 -7.18 0.03
CA GLN A 188 24.65 -6.91 1.45
C GLN A 188 25.61 -7.93 2.10
N GLN A 189 26.13 -8.88 1.32
CA GLN A 189 27.06 -9.92 1.79
C GLN A 189 26.51 -10.76 2.96
N LEU A 190 25.19 -10.92 3.02
CA LEU A 190 24.55 -11.73 4.05
C LEU A 190 24.80 -13.24 3.80
N PRO A 191 24.88 -14.07 4.86
CA PRO A 191 25.14 -15.49 4.73
C PRO A 191 24.12 -16.16 3.79
N ALA A 192 24.59 -16.93 2.81
CA ALA A 192 23.71 -17.69 1.93
C ALA A 192 24.19 -19.14 1.86
N GLN A 193 23.24 -20.09 1.91
CA GLN A 193 23.55 -21.50 1.80
C GLN A 193 23.66 -21.91 0.33
N GLY A 194 24.70 -22.70 -0.01
CA GLY A 194 24.87 -23.27 -1.35
C GLY A 194 25.25 -22.26 -2.44
N ALA A 195 25.53 -21.00 -2.08
CA ALA A 195 26.15 -20.06 -3.01
C ALA A 195 27.56 -20.55 -3.37
N ARG A 196 27.93 -20.41 -4.65
CA ARG A 196 29.30 -20.65 -5.12
C ARG A 196 29.91 -19.28 -5.43
N ASP A 197 31.17 -19.10 -5.02
CA ASP A 197 31.96 -17.92 -5.32
C ASP A 197 32.20 -17.75 -6.83
#